data_AF-A0AAJ0A908-F1
#
_entry.id   AF-A0AAJ0A908-F1
#
_cell.length_a   1.000
_cell.length_b   1.000
_cell.length_c   1.000
_cell.angle_alpha   90.00
_cell.angle_beta   90.00
_cell.angle_gamma   90.00
#
_symmetry.space_group_name_H-M   'P 1'
#
loop_
_entity.id
_entity.type
_entity.pdbx_description
1 polymer ?
#
loop_
_entity_poly.entity_id
_entity_poly.type
_entity_poly.pdbx_seq_one_letter_code
_entity_poly.pdbx_strand_id
1 'polypeptide(L)'
;MSIYSSAPNGASEKGVESVKPEPTFERFEKIHHEPRFTAPRPLPTAATSLPIGAFSTTLTTLSLSLMEWRGVTTTNVYIANFFFLAAFGLVISAQWELTGGNGFGYSVFSAFGLFYAGYGAILTPSFGVAAAYGDDTKQLNNALGLFMIIWSVFVLAYLVATIPTNVVYILIFIFVELCFVLVAASYFSAADGHESASIGLKKSGGVFAFLAGLVGWYLTFHLLLKDSLVELPLGDTSQYFPKTRKKTE
;
A
#
# COMPACT_ATOMS: atom_id res chain seq x y z
N MET A 1 11.88 77.05 -77.83
CA MET A 1 11.01 76.40 -78.84
C MET A 1 11.15 74.90 -78.60
N SER A 2 10.17 74.05 -78.32
CA SER A 2 8.71 74.11 -78.29
C SER A 2 8.28 72.73 -77.75
N ILE A 3 7.51 72.70 -76.64
CA ILE A 3 6.40 71.78 -76.27
C ILE A 3 6.44 70.25 -76.50
N TYR A 4 5.73 69.60 -75.56
CA TYR A 4 5.03 68.30 -75.54
C TYR A 4 5.63 67.25 -74.58
N SER A 5 4.89 66.53 -73.73
CA SER A 5 3.50 66.58 -73.22
C SER A 5 3.34 65.40 -72.24
N SER A 6 2.40 65.52 -71.30
CA SER A 6 2.13 64.65 -70.17
C SER A 6 1.08 63.53 -70.42
N ALA A 7 1.20 62.45 -69.62
CA ALA A 7 0.15 61.62 -68.97
C ALA A 7 -0.52 60.45 -69.75
N PRO A 8 -1.19 59.44 -69.10
CA PRO A 8 -0.96 58.79 -67.79
C PRO A 8 -1.31 57.25 -67.72
N ASN A 9 -1.27 56.69 -66.49
CA ASN A 9 -2.07 55.55 -65.95
C ASN A 9 -1.54 54.10 -65.97
N GLY A 10 -0.92 53.71 -64.85
CA GLY A 10 -1.39 52.72 -63.87
C GLY A 10 -2.00 51.38 -64.32
N ALA A 11 -1.26 50.29 -64.11
CA ALA A 11 -1.74 49.03 -63.52
C ALA A 11 -0.53 48.22 -63.01
N SER A 12 -0.54 47.82 -61.74
CA SER A 12 0.54 47.08 -61.09
C SER A 12 0.51 45.59 -61.48
N GLU A 13 1.58 45.07 -62.07
CA GLU A 13 1.83 43.63 -62.16
C GLU A 13 2.20 43.09 -60.78
N LYS A 14 1.33 42.27 -60.20
CA LYS A 14 1.71 41.43 -59.05
C LYS A 14 2.58 40.28 -59.58
N GLY A 15 3.88 40.33 -59.25
CA GLY A 15 4.82 39.26 -59.52
C GLY A 15 4.41 37.96 -58.83
N VAL A 16 4.45 36.87 -59.59
CA VAL A 16 4.36 35.51 -59.08
C VAL A 16 5.68 35.20 -58.36
N GLU A 17 5.65 35.16 -57.04
CA GLU A 17 6.80 34.77 -56.23
C GLU A 17 6.91 33.24 -56.27
N SER A 18 8.05 32.73 -56.77
CA SER A 18 8.31 31.30 -56.90
C SER A 18 8.42 30.65 -55.52
N VAL A 19 7.44 29.81 -55.17
CA VAL A 19 7.49 29.01 -53.93
C VAL A 19 8.59 27.96 -54.08
N LYS A 20 9.68 28.15 -53.33
CA LYS A 20 10.76 27.16 -53.20
C LYS A 20 10.20 25.96 -52.42
N PRO A 21 10.25 24.72 -52.94
CA PRO A 21 9.75 23.58 -52.18
C PRO A 21 10.70 23.34 -50.99
N GLU A 22 10.21 23.54 -49.77
CA GLU A 22 10.90 23.07 -48.57
C GLU A 22 11.04 21.54 -48.64
N PRO A 23 12.21 20.98 -48.27
CA PRO A 23 12.40 19.53 -48.27
C PRO A 23 11.42 18.91 -47.26
N THR A 24 10.49 18.12 -47.79
CA THR A 24 9.44 17.41 -47.07
C THR A 24 9.94 16.61 -45.86
N PHE A 25 11.21 16.21 -45.82
CA PHE A 25 11.82 15.46 -44.72
C PHE A 25 11.85 16.21 -43.38
N GLU A 26 12.05 17.54 -43.34
CA GLU A 26 12.04 18.29 -42.07
C GLU A 26 10.65 18.34 -41.43
N ARG A 27 9.58 18.25 -42.25
CA ARG A 27 8.20 18.21 -41.78
C ARG A 27 7.84 16.87 -41.15
N PHE A 28 8.44 15.77 -41.60
CA PHE A 28 8.20 14.45 -41.02
C PHE A 28 8.88 14.28 -39.65
N GLU A 29 10.04 14.90 -39.44
CA GLU A 29 10.76 14.81 -38.16
C GLU A 29 10.03 15.56 -37.02
N LYS A 30 9.36 16.68 -37.34
CA LYS A 30 8.56 17.45 -36.36
C LYS A 30 7.22 16.80 -35.96
N ILE A 31 6.76 15.76 -36.67
CA ILE A 31 5.46 15.12 -36.40
C ILE A 31 5.61 13.85 -35.53
N HIS A 32 6.83 13.38 -35.29
CA HIS A 32 7.10 12.46 -34.18
C HIS A 32 7.09 13.22 -32.85
N HIS A 33 5.90 13.66 -32.44
CA HIS A 33 5.63 13.74 -31.01
C HIS A 33 5.81 12.32 -30.48
N GLU A 34 6.97 12.05 -29.88
CA GLU A 34 7.06 10.95 -28.93
C GLU A 34 5.82 11.06 -28.05
N PRO A 35 5.03 9.98 -27.88
CA PRO A 35 3.96 10.01 -26.91
C PRO A 35 4.64 10.39 -25.59
N ARG A 36 4.41 11.63 -25.14
CA ARG A 36 4.77 12.02 -23.79
C ARG A 36 3.90 11.12 -22.94
N PHE A 37 4.47 10.01 -22.50
CA PHE A 37 3.94 9.23 -21.40
C PHE A 37 3.93 10.18 -20.21
N THR A 38 2.83 10.91 -20.07
CA THR A 38 2.57 11.68 -18.87
C THR A 38 2.48 10.63 -17.77
N ALA A 39 3.33 10.77 -16.75
CA ALA A 39 3.26 9.89 -15.60
C ALA A 39 1.80 9.84 -15.11
N PRO A 40 1.27 8.66 -14.77
CA PRO A 40 -0.09 8.54 -14.24
C PRO A 40 -0.29 9.57 -13.14
N ARG A 41 -1.45 10.26 -13.17
CA ARG A 41 -1.79 11.22 -12.12
C ARG A 41 -1.83 10.45 -10.78
N PRO A 42 -1.16 10.92 -9.72
CA PRO A 42 -1.25 10.28 -8.42
C PRO A 42 -2.71 10.20 -7.98
N LEU A 43 -3.08 9.10 -7.35
CA LEU A 43 -4.43 8.89 -6.85
C LEU A 43 -4.79 9.97 -5.81
N PRO A 44 -6.08 10.32 -5.68
CA PRO A 44 -6.52 11.16 -4.57
C PRO A 44 -6.05 10.58 -3.23
N THR A 45 -5.65 11.42 -2.28
CA THR A 45 -5.15 10.97 -0.97
C THR A 45 -6.14 10.04 -0.26
N ALA A 46 -7.44 10.32 -0.42
CA ALA A 46 -8.51 9.49 0.12
C ALA A 46 -8.57 8.05 -0.45
N ALA A 47 -7.99 7.76 -1.62
CA ALA A 47 -8.02 6.42 -2.22
C ALA A 47 -7.28 5.39 -1.35
N THR A 48 -6.16 5.79 -0.72
CA THR A 48 -5.38 4.96 0.21
C THR A 48 -6.09 4.78 1.56
N SER A 49 -7.15 5.54 1.86
CA SER A 49 -7.88 5.41 3.13
C SER A 49 -8.59 4.05 3.27
N LEU A 50 -9.09 3.49 2.15
CA LEU A 50 -9.80 2.22 2.15
C LEU A 50 -8.91 1.04 2.57
N PRO A 51 -7.75 0.78 1.94
CA PRO A 51 -6.89 -0.33 2.37
C PRO A 51 -6.40 -0.15 3.81
N ILE A 52 -6.03 1.06 4.23
CA ILE A 52 -5.62 1.31 5.62
C ILE A 52 -6.79 1.06 6.58
N GLY A 53 -8.01 1.49 6.24
CA GLY A 53 -9.20 1.27 7.04
C GLY A 53 -9.59 -0.21 7.13
N ALA A 54 -9.50 -0.94 6.02
CA ALA A 54 -9.73 -2.38 5.96
C ALA A 54 -8.73 -3.16 6.83
N PHE A 55 -7.44 -2.82 6.71
CA PHE A 55 -6.39 -3.34 7.58
C PHE A 55 -6.69 -3.06 9.05
N SER A 56 -7.01 -1.81 9.39
CA SER A 56 -7.27 -1.36 10.76
C SER A 56 -8.47 -2.06 11.37
N THR A 57 -9.58 -2.15 10.62
CA THR A 57 -10.80 -2.86 11.04
C THR A 57 -10.52 -4.33 11.30
N THR A 58 -9.78 -4.98 10.40
CA THR A 58 -9.47 -6.41 10.51
C THR A 58 -8.56 -6.69 11.69
N LEU A 59 -7.52 -5.88 11.87
CA LEU A 59 -6.56 -6.07 12.95
C LEU A 59 -7.17 -5.74 14.31
N THR A 60 -7.95 -4.66 14.44
CA THR A 60 -8.67 -4.38 15.70
C THR A 60 -9.65 -5.49 16.02
N THR A 61 -10.47 -5.95 15.07
CA THR A 61 -11.45 -7.02 15.37
C THR A 61 -10.80 -8.32 15.81
N LEU A 62 -9.72 -8.77 15.14
CA LEU A 62 -8.94 -9.92 15.56
C LEU A 62 -8.33 -9.71 16.96
N SER A 63 -7.76 -8.54 17.22
CA SER A 63 -7.09 -8.24 18.49
C SER A 63 -8.00 -8.38 19.71
N LEU A 64 -9.28 -8.02 19.59
CA LEU A 64 -10.27 -8.14 20.67
C LEU A 64 -10.44 -9.60 21.10
N SER A 65 -10.44 -10.54 20.16
CA SER A 65 -10.51 -11.97 20.47
C SER A 65 -9.19 -12.57 20.89
N LEU A 66 -8.05 -12.10 20.37
CA LEU A 66 -6.74 -12.53 20.90
C LEU A 66 -6.55 -12.14 22.37
N MET A 67 -7.13 -11.00 22.77
CA MET A 67 -7.19 -10.57 24.17
C MET A 67 -8.31 -11.24 24.99
N GLU A 68 -9.12 -12.09 24.36
CA GLU A 68 -10.28 -12.78 24.94
C GLU A 68 -11.32 -11.82 25.56
N TRP A 69 -11.48 -10.64 24.97
CA TRP A 69 -12.50 -9.70 25.45
C TRP A 69 -13.88 -10.33 25.38
N ARG A 70 -14.66 -10.13 26.44
CA ARG A 70 -15.98 -10.76 26.62
C ARG A 70 -15.94 -12.29 26.61
N GLY A 71 -14.78 -12.91 26.86
CA GLY A 71 -14.61 -14.36 26.85
C GLY A 71 -14.65 -15.00 25.46
N VAL A 72 -14.50 -14.21 24.39
CA VAL A 72 -14.52 -14.72 23.01
C VAL A 72 -13.13 -15.24 22.65
N THR A 73 -12.97 -16.57 22.64
CA THR A 73 -11.72 -17.26 22.30
C THR A 73 -11.71 -17.83 20.87
N THR A 74 -12.89 -18.02 20.28
CA THR A 74 -13.03 -18.57 18.92
C THR A 74 -12.95 -17.46 17.87
N THR A 75 -11.97 -17.52 16.97
CA THR A 75 -11.72 -16.47 15.95
C THR A 75 -12.44 -16.71 14.62
N ASN A 76 -13.18 -17.81 14.45
CA ASN A 76 -13.77 -18.20 13.17
C ASN A 76 -14.77 -17.17 12.61
N VAL A 77 -15.43 -16.39 13.47
CA VAL A 77 -16.33 -15.31 13.02
C VAL A 77 -15.60 -14.26 12.16
N TYR A 78 -14.28 -14.09 12.35
CA TYR A 78 -13.46 -13.14 11.61
C TYR A 78 -12.95 -13.67 10.26
N ILE A 79 -13.20 -14.94 9.92
CA ILE A 79 -12.87 -15.50 8.59
C ILE A 79 -13.51 -14.66 7.48
N ALA A 80 -14.75 -14.20 7.69
CA ALA A 80 -15.42 -13.30 6.76
C ALA A 80 -14.63 -11.99 6.57
N ASN A 81 -14.11 -11.43 7.66
CA ASN A 81 -13.30 -10.21 7.61
C ASN A 81 -11.96 -10.47 6.88
N PHE A 82 -11.32 -11.60 7.16
CA PHE A 82 -10.07 -12.00 6.51
C PHE A 82 -10.20 -12.15 5.00
N PHE A 83 -11.25 -12.80 4.50
CA PHE A 83 -11.41 -12.98 3.06
C PHE A 83 -11.97 -11.74 2.38
N PHE A 84 -13.04 -11.14 2.91
CA PHE A 84 -13.78 -10.12 2.18
C PHE A 84 -13.22 -8.71 2.38
N LEU A 85 -12.94 -8.33 3.62
CA LEU A 85 -12.45 -6.98 3.90
C LEU A 85 -10.94 -6.90 3.70
N ALA A 86 -10.18 -7.83 4.27
CA ALA A 86 -8.74 -7.80 4.20
C ALA A 86 -8.19 -8.36 2.88
N ALA A 87 -8.41 -9.64 2.56
CA ALA A 87 -7.80 -10.23 1.38
C ALA A 87 -8.28 -9.56 0.09
N PHE A 88 -9.59 -9.58 -0.18
CA PHE A 88 -10.11 -8.91 -1.37
C PHE A 88 -9.89 -7.40 -1.29
N GLY A 89 -10.30 -6.73 -0.21
CA GLY A 89 -10.14 -5.28 -0.10
C GLY A 89 -8.70 -4.80 -0.27
N LEU A 90 -7.73 -5.38 0.45
CA LEU A 90 -6.33 -4.95 0.38
C LEU A 90 -5.68 -5.31 -0.95
N VAL A 91 -5.85 -6.55 -1.46
CA VAL A 91 -5.21 -6.96 -2.72
C VAL A 91 -5.79 -6.20 -3.91
N ILE A 92 -7.09 -5.96 -3.92
CA ILE A 92 -7.74 -5.11 -4.92
C ILE A 92 -7.14 -3.71 -4.81
N SER A 93 -7.26 -3.03 -3.65
CA SER A 93 -6.73 -1.67 -3.47
C SER A 93 -5.23 -1.54 -3.78
N ALA A 94 -4.42 -2.56 -3.52
CA ALA A 94 -3.00 -2.57 -3.88
C ALA A 94 -2.75 -2.34 -5.37
N GLN A 95 -3.62 -2.86 -6.25
CA GLN A 95 -3.47 -2.67 -7.70
C GLN A 95 -3.61 -1.19 -8.08
N TRP A 96 -4.49 -0.46 -7.40
CA TRP A 96 -4.62 0.98 -7.60
C TRP A 96 -3.35 1.71 -7.14
N GLU A 97 -2.75 1.34 -6.01
CA GLU A 97 -1.48 1.93 -5.58
C GLU A 97 -0.37 1.76 -6.62
N LEU A 98 -0.30 0.59 -7.28
CA LEU A 98 0.66 0.35 -8.36
C LEU A 98 0.42 1.30 -9.54
N THR A 99 -0.84 1.46 -9.98
CA THR A 99 -1.19 2.38 -11.07
C THR A 99 -0.95 3.86 -10.72
N GLY A 100 -1.06 4.23 -9.44
CA GLY A 100 -0.75 5.56 -8.93
C GLY A 100 0.73 5.82 -8.69
N GLY A 101 1.60 4.84 -8.95
CA GLY A 101 3.06 4.95 -8.76
C GLY A 101 3.54 4.72 -7.33
N ASN A 102 2.67 4.30 -6.40
CA ASN A 102 3.01 3.98 -5.02
C ASN A 102 3.40 2.49 -4.88
N GLY A 103 4.61 2.16 -5.32
CA GLY A 103 5.13 0.77 -5.23
C GLY A 103 5.26 0.24 -3.80
N PHE A 104 5.53 1.11 -2.82
CA PHE A 104 5.58 0.73 -1.41
C PHE A 104 4.20 0.32 -0.90
N GLY A 105 3.18 1.16 -1.13
CA GLY A 105 1.78 0.86 -0.78
C GLY A 105 1.29 -0.42 -1.45
N TYR A 106 1.57 -0.61 -2.75
CA TYR A 106 1.27 -1.86 -3.46
C TYR A 106 1.83 -3.09 -2.73
N SER A 107 3.12 -3.05 -2.39
CA SER A 107 3.81 -4.17 -1.75
C SER A 107 3.23 -4.48 -0.38
N VAL A 108 3.04 -3.45 0.45
CA VAL A 108 2.49 -3.56 1.81
C VAL A 108 1.07 -4.12 1.79
N PHE A 109 0.16 -3.52 0.99
CA PHE A 109 -1.24 -3.94 0.97
C PHE A 109 -1.41 -5.34 0.37
N SER A 110 -0.65 -5.67 -0.68
CA SER A 110 -0.66 -7.02 -1.24
C SER A 110 -0.17 -8.04 -0.20
N ALA A 111 0.94 -7.75 0.49
CA ALA A 111 1.49 -8.64 1.51
C ALA A 111 0.50 -8.91 2.64
N PHE A 112 -0.07 -7.86 3.25
CA PHE A 112 -1.03 -8.05 4.34
C PHE A 112 -2.35 -8.68 3.87
N GLY A 113 -2.84 -8.34 2.67
CA GLY A 113 -4.00 -9.00 2.09
C GLY A 113 -3.80 -10.50 1.91
N LEU A 114 -2.63 -10.91 1.41
CA LEU A 114 -2.28 -12.33 1.24
C LEU A 114 -2.02 -13.03 2.58
N PHE A 115 -1.44 -12.34 3.56
CA PHE A 115 -1.32 -12.86 4.93
C PHE A 115 -2.71 -13.20 5.50
N TYR A 116 -3.67 -12.26 5.44
CA TYR A 116 -5.02 -12.50 5.93
C TYR A 116 -5.75 -13.59 5.14
N ALA A 117 -5.56 -13.66 3.82
CA ALA A 117 -6.09 -14.77 3.02
C ALA A 117 -5.54 -16.13 3.50
N GLY A 118 -4.23 -16.23 3.69
CA GLY A 118 -3.58 -17.45 4.17
C GLY A 118 -4.01 -17.83 5.59
N TYR A 119 -4.05 -16.86 6.50
CA TYR A 119 -4.48 -17.08 7.88
C TYR A 119 -5.97 -17.44 7.97
N GLY A 120 -6.82 -16.78 7.18
CA GLY A 120 -8.22 -17.14 7.02
C GLY A 120 -8.39 -18.55 6.48
N ALA A 121 -7.53 -18.97 5.54
CA ALA A 121 -7.58 -20.33 4.99
C ALA A 121 -7.20 -21.39 6.03
N ILE A 122 -6.19 -21.12 6.85
CA ILE A 122 -5.78 -21.99 7.98
C ILE A 122 -6.95 -22.21 8.95
N LEU A 123 -7.69 -21.13 9.28
CA LEU A 123 -8.79 -21.18 10.25
C LEU A 123 -10.09 -21.74 9.67
N THR A 124 -10.25 -21.76 8.35
CA THR A 124 -11.47 -22.21 7.69
C THR A 124 -11.48 -23.74 7.62
N PRO A 125 -12.43 -24.42 8.31
CA PRO A 125 -12.42 -25.88 8.40
C PRO A 125 -12.49 -26.59 7.04
N SER A 126 -13.19 -26.01 6.06
CA SER A 126 -13.35 -26.62 4.73
C SER A 126 -12.06 -26.72 3.92
N PHE A 127 -11.01 -25.94 4.23
CA PHE A 127 -9.70 -26.12 3.60
C PHE A 127 -8.88 -27.25 4.22
N GLY A 128 -9.29 -27.78 5.37
CA GLY A 128 -8.67 -28.98 5.96
C GLY A 128 -7.24 -28.78 6.49
N VAL A 129 -6.75 -27.54 6.60
CA VAL A 129 -5.36 -27.28 7.03
C VAL A 129 -5.10 -27.77 8.45
N ALA A 130 -5.93 -27.35 9.42
CA ALA A 130 -5.81 -27.83 10.79
C ALA A 130 -6.12 -29.33 10.91
N ALA A 131 -7.07 -29.84 10.11
CA ALA A 131 -7.46 -31.25 10.12
C ALA A 131 -6.33 -32.19 9.64
N ALA A 132 -5.41 -31.72 8.81
CA ALA A 132 -4.27 -32.49 8.32
C ALA A 132 -3.30 -32.92 9.45
N TYR A 133 -3.34 -32.24 10.61
CA TYR A 133 -2.51 -32.56 11.77
C TYR A 133 -3.17 -33.57 12.73
N GLY A 134 -4.45 -33.88 12.57
CA GLY A 134 -5.19 -34.79 13.46
C GLY A 134 -5.07 -34.36 14.94
N ASP A 135 -4.65 -35.29 15.79
CA ASP A 135 -4.45 -35.05 17.23
C ASP A 135 -3.06 -34.47 17.56
N ASP A 136 -2.16 -34.30 16.57
CA ASP A 136 -0.82 -33.74 16.77
C ASP A 136 -0.86 -32.20 16.86
N THR A 137 -1.44 -31.73 17.96
CA THR A 137 -1.54 -30.30 18.29
C THR A 137 -0.16 -29.65 18.46
N LYS A 138 0.86 -30.42 18.84
CA LYS A 138 2.24 -29.93 18.97
C LYS A 138 2.84 -29.59 17.60
N GLN A 139 2.67 -30.46 16.62
CA GLN A 139 3.13 -30.21 15.26
C GLN A 139 2.37 -29.05 14.62
N LEU A 140 1.04 -28.98 14.81
CA LEU A 140 0.22 -27.86 14.35
C LEU A 140 0.71 -26.53 14.93
N ASN A 141 0.92 -26.45 16.24
CA ASN A 141 1.41 -25.24 16.89
C ASN A 141 2.80 -24.83 16.40
N ASN A 142 3.73 -25.78 16.22
CA ASN A 142 5.03 -25.46 15.61
C ASN A 142 4.88 -24.90 14.19
N ALA A 143 4.02 -25.48 13.36
CA ALA A 143 3.77 -24.99 12.00
C ALA A 143 3.16 -23.58 11.99
N LEU A 144 2.21 -23.29 12.89
CA LEU A 144 1.63 -21.95 13.05
C LEU A 144 2.64 -20.93 13.54
N GLY A 145 3.51 -21.31 14.49
CA GLY A 145 4.61 -20.46 14.95
C GLY A 145 5.60 -20.15 13.82
N LEU A 146 5.97 -21.15 13.01
CA LEU A 146 6.84 -20.97 11.84
C LEU A 146 6.20 -20.10 10.76
N PHE A 147 4.89 -20.25 10.54
CA PHE A 147 4.14 -19.37 9.66
C PHE A 147 4.20 -17.92 10.15
N MET A 148 3.91 -17.67 11.43
CA MET A 148 3.92 -16.32 11.98
C MET A 148 5.32 -15.69 12.00
N ILE A 149 6.37 -16.45 12.33
CA ILE A 149 7.72 -15.89 12.43
C ILE A 149 8.30 -15.49 11.07
N ILE A 150 8.03 -16.27 10.00
CA ILE A 150 8.52 -15.89 8.66
C ILE A 150 7.80 -14.64 8.13
N TRP A 151 6.52 -14.48 8.46
CA TRP A 151 5.80 -13.25 8.18
C TRP A 151 6.33 -12.08 9.01
N SER A 152 6.77 -12.30 10.26
CA SER A 152 7.46 -11.27 11.05
C SER A 152 8.73 -10.78 10.37
N VAL A 153 9.56 -11.68 9.83
CA VAL A 153 10.76 -11.30 9.06
C VAL A 153 10.39 -10.38 7.88
N PHE A 154 9.25 -10.65 7.24
CA PHE A 154 8.78 -9.82 6.14
C PHE A 154 8.25 -8.45 6.62
N VAL A 155 7.54 -8.40 7.75
CA VAL A 155 7.10 -7.16 8.39
C VAL A 155 8.29 -6.30 8.82
N LEU A 156 9.35 -6.91 9.37
CA LEU A 156 10.59 -6.23 9.73
C LEU A 156 11.23 -5.52 8.54
N ALA A 157 11.22 -6.14 7.35
CA ALA A 157 11.70 -5.50 6.14
C ALA A 157 10.89 -4.22 5.80
N TYR A 158 9.56 -4.26 5.95
CA TYR A 158 8.73 -3.07 5.78
C TYR A 158 8.92 -2.03 6.87
N LEU A 159 9.14 -2.46 8.12
CA LEU A 159 9.46 -1.56 9.22
C LEU A 159 10.71 -0.74 8.91
N VAL A 160 11.78 -1.39 8.44
CA VAL A 160 13.01 -0.69 8.05
C VAL A 160 12.77 0.22 6.85
N ALA A 161 12.05 -0.26 5.83
CA ALA A 161 11.74 0.52 4.63
C ALA A 161 10.84 1.74 4.90
N THR A 162 10.05 1.72 5.97
CA THR A 162 9.10 2.79 6.31
C THR A 162 9.71 3.92 7.14
N ILE A 163 10.92 3.75 7.68
CA ILE A 163 11.57 4.76 8.56
C ILE A 163 11.65 6.15 7.89
N PRO A 164 11.91 6.29 6.58
CA PRO A 164 11.95 7.60 5.92
C PRO A 164 10.58 8.21 5.59
N THR A 165 9.47 7.61 6.04
CA THR A 165 8.11 8.06 5.68
C THR A 165 7.54 9.03 6.73
N ASN A 166 6.88 8.52 7.77
CA ASN A 166 6.36 9.29 8.89
C ASN A 166 6.21 8.41 10.14
N VAL A 167 6.12 9.05 11.30
CA VAL A 167 6.04 8.37 12.60
C VAL A 167 4.82 7.45 12.70
N VAL A 168 3.69 7.83 12.10
CA VAL A 168 2.45 7.03 12.14
C VAL A 168 2.62 5.68 11.45
N TYR A 169 3.19 5.64 10.23
CA TYR A 169 3.51 4.37 9.57
C TYR A 169 4.54 3.55 10.35
N ILE A 170 5.57 4.19 10.89
CA ILE A 170 6.58 3.51 11.71
C ILE A 170 5.94 2.83 12.92
N LEU A 171 5.06 3.52 13.64
CA LEU A 171 4.34 2.97 14.79
C LEU A 171 3.45 1.79 14.40
N ILE A 172 2.74 1.87 13.27
CA ILE A 172 1.95 0.74 12.76
C ILE A 172 2.85 -0.48 12.59
N PHE A 173 3.98 -0.34 11.87
CA PHE A 173 4.87 -1.47 11.62
C PHE A 173 5.57 -2.00 12.88
N ILE A 174 5.95 -1.14 13.84
CA ILE A 174 6.51 -1.58 15.13
C ILE A 174 5.49 -2.45 15.88
N PHE A 175 4.25 -1.99 15.98
CA PHE A 175 3.21 -2.72 16.70
C PHE A 175 2.82 -4.01 15.99
N VAL A 176 2.77 -4.02 14.65
CA VAL A 176 2.53 -5.25 13.89
C VAL A 176 3.69 -6.24 14.06
N GLU A 177 4.94 -5.78 14.04
CA GLU A 177 6.11 -6.63 14.27
C GLU A 177 6.03 -7.31 15.64
N LEU A 178 5.80 -6.52 16.70
CA LEU A 178 5.64 -7.06 18.05
C LEU A 178 4.47 -8.03 18.16
N CYS A 179 3.35 -7.75 17.49
CA CYS A 179 2.22 -8.67 17.41
C CYS A 179 2.65 -10.02 16.80
N PHE A 180 3.31 -10.01 15.64
CA PHE A 180 3.64 -11.24 14.92
C PHE A 180 4.66 -12.07 15.70
N VAL A 181 5.68 -11.45 16.28
CA VAL A 181 6.66 -12.12 17.14
C VAL A 181 5.99 -12.76 18.36
N LEU A 182 5.12 -12.03 19.06
CA LEU A 182 4.46 -12.53 20.28
C LEU A 182 3.44 -13.63 19.98
N VAL A 183 2.70 -13.52 18.87
CA VAL A 183 1.78 -14.58 18.44
C VAL A 183 2.57 -15.83 18.00
N ALA A 184 3.68 -15.68 17.27
CA ALA A 184 4.56 -16.81 16.96
C ALA A 184 5.08 -17.50 18.23
N ALA A 185 5.59 -16.71 19.18
CA ALA A 185 6.05 -17.20 20.47
C ALA A 185 4.93 -17.90 21.26
N SER A 186 3.68 -17.42 21.18
CA SER A 186 2.54 -18.09 21.82
C SER A 186 2.32 -19.50 21.29
N TYR A 187 2.44 -19.70 19.97
CA TYR A 187 2.31 -21.01 19.36
C TYR A 187 3.46 -21.95 19.75
N PHE A 188 4.71 -21.46 19.74
CA PHE A 188 5.84 -22.27 20.21
C PHE A 188 5.72 -22.63 21.70
N SER A 189 5.30 -21.68 22.54
CA SER A 189 5.04 -21.92 23.96
C SER A 189 3.97 -22.99 24.18
N ALA A 190 2.90 -23.00 23.37
CA ALA A 190 1.89 -24.04 23.40
C ALA A 190 2.45 -25.40 22.97
N ALA A 191 3.28 -25.45 21.93
CA ALA A 191 3.95 -26.67 21.47
C ALA A 191 4.91 -27.26 22.53
N ASP A 192 5.50 -26.40 23.36
CA ASP A 192 6.37 -26.79 24.47
C ASP A 192 5.61 -27.16 25.76
N GLY A 193 4.28 -27.09 25.75
CA GLY A 193 3.42 -27.43 26.89
C GLY A 193 3.25 -26.31 27.93
N HIS A 194 3.69 -25.09 27.63
CA HIS A 194 3.56 -23.93 28.51
C HIS A 194 2.28 -23.13 28.18
N GLU A 195 1.12 -23.67 28.53
CA GLU A 195 -0.18 -23.12 28.14
C GLU A 195 -0.45 -21.73 28.74
N SER A 196 -0.11 -21.51 30.00
CA SER A 196 -0.30 -20.20 30.67
C SER A 196 0.54 -19.10 30.01
N ALA A 197 1.79 -19.41 29.66
CA ALA A 197 2.67 -18.50 28.93
C ALA A 197 2.18 -18.26 27.50
N SER A 198 1.69 -19.30 26.81
CA SER A 198 1.06 -19.19 25.49
C SER A 198 -0.10 -18.18 25.51
N ILE A 199 -1.03 -18.32 26.46
CA ILE A 199 -2.16 -17.40 26.61
C ILE A 199 -1.66 -15.98 26.87
N GLY A 200 -0.69 -15.81 27.77
CA GLY A 200 -0.09 -14.51 28.06
C GLY A 200 0.51 -13.85 26.81
N LEU A 201 1.34 -14.58 26.07
CA LEU A 201 1.98 -14.12 24.83
C LEU A 201 0.95 -13.78 23.75
N LYS A 202 -0.10 -14.61 23.60
CA LYS A 202 -1.18 -14.37 22.64
C LYS A 202 -1.95 -13.10 22.96
N LYS A 203 -2.27 -12.87 24.24
CA LYS A 203 -2.92 -11.63 24.70
C LYS A 203 -2.02 -10.42 24.48
N SER A 204 -0.73 -10.52 24.80
CA SER A 204 0.25 -9.45 24.53
C SER A 204 0.34 -9.11 23.04
N GLY A 205 0.39 -10.13 22.17
CA GLY A 205 0.33 -9.92 20.72
C GLY A 205 -0.98 -9.24 20.30
N GLY A 206 -2.11 -9.63 20.89
CA GLY A 206 -3.40 -8.97 20.74
C GLY A 206 -3.37 -7.48 21.12
N VAL A 207 -2.72 -7.10 22.23
CA VAL A 207 -2.59 -5.69 22.61
C VAL A 207 -1.86 -4.89 21.53
N PHE A 208 -0.74 -5.40 21.00
CA PHE A 208 -0.02 -4.69 19.94
C PHE A 208 -0.80 -4.65 18.62
N ALA A 209 -1.53 -5.71 18.27
CA ALA A 209 -2.47 -5.68 17.13
C ALA A 209 -3.54 -4.59 17.31
N PHE A 210 -4.09 -4.45 18.51
CA PHE A 210 -5.07 -3.42 18.82
C PHE A 210 -4.48 -2.01 18.67
N LEU A 211 -3.29 -1.78 19.22
CA LEU A 211 -2.59 -0.49 19.10
C LEU A 211 -2.26 -0.16 17.64
N ALA A 212 -1.74 -1.13 16.87
CA ALA A 212 -1.52 -0.97 15.43
C ALA A 212 -2.81 -0.58 14.70
N GLY A 213 -3.92 -1.24 15.03
CA GLY A 213 -5.23 -0.93 14.47
C GLY A 213 -5.73 0.47 14.84
N LEU A 214 -5.52 0.94 16.08
CA LEU A 214 -5.87 2.30 16.49
C LEU A 214 -5.04 3.37 15.75
N VAL A 215 -3.74 3.15 15.58
CA VAL A 215 -2.89 4.06 14.80
C VAL A 215 -3.29 4.01 13.31
N GLY A 216 -3.66 2.84 12.80
CA GLY A 216 -4.21 2.69 11.45
C GLY A 216 -5.53 3.47 11.27
N TRP A 217 -6.44 3.41 12.26
CA TRP A 217 -7.67 4.22 12.25
C TRP A 217 -7.38 5.72 12.23
N TYR A 218 -6.38 6.17 12.99
CA TYR A 218 -5.91 7.55 12.96
C TYR A 218 -5.44 7.95 11.55
N LEU A 219 -4.65 7.09 10.89
CA LEU A 219 -4.17 7.32 9.53
C LEU A 219 -5.34 7.34 8.52
N THR A 220 -6.30 6.41 8.63
CA THR A 220 -7.52 6.45 7.81
C THR A 220 -8.26 7.77 7.98
N PHE A 221 -8.41 8.25 9.21
CA PHE A 221 -9.08 9.51 9.50
C PHE A 221 -8.32 10.70 8.89
N HIS A 222 -6.99 10.75 9.04
CA HIS A 222 -6.16 11.75 8.37
C HIS A 222 -6.41 11.76 6.85
N LEU A 223 -6.35 10.60 6.19
CA LEU A 223 -6.49 10.49 4.73
C LEU A 223 -7.88 10.92 4.24
N LEU A 224 -8.93 10.70 5.04
CA LEU A 224 -10.30 11.15 4.71
C LEU A 224 -10.50 12.66 4.91
N LEU A 225 -9.85 13.24 5.92
CA LEU A 225 -10.05 14.64 6.31
C LEU A 225 -9.12 15.63 5.58
N LYS A 226 -7.95 15.17 5.12
CA LYS A 226 -6.88 16.02 4.60
C LYS A 226 -7.35 16.99 3.51
N ASP A 227 -8.14 16.50 2.57
CA ASP A 227 -8.56 17.27 1.40
C ASP A 227 -9.84 18.12 1.64
N SER A 228 -10.44 18.05 2.84
CA SER A 228 -11.77 18.65 3.09
C SER A 228 -11.92 19.43 4.39
N LEU A 229 -11.37 18.95 5.51
CA LEU A 229 -11.68 19.46 6.84
C LEU A 229 -10.43 19.89 7.61
N VAL A 230 -9.46 19.00 7.79
CA VAL A 230 -8.25 19.25 8.59
C VAL A 230 -7.14 18.26 8.26
N GLU A 231 -5.91 18.75 8.26
CA GLU A 231 -4.72 17.92 8.14
C GLU A 231 -4.16 17.56 9.53
N LEU A 232 -4.28 16.28 9.89
CA LEU A 232 -3.76 15.77 11.16
C LEU A 232 -2.24 15.49 11.07
N PRO A 233 -1.45 15.71 12.13
CA PRO A 233 0.00 15.58 12.06
C PRO A 233 0.49 14.12 11.97
N LEU A 234 1.18 13.76 10.89
CA LEU A 234 1.76 12.41 10.73
C LEU A 234 3.21 12.28 11.27
N GLY A 235 3.90 13.42 11.47
CA GLY A 235 5.31 13.45 11.89
C GLY A 235 6.26 13.00 10.77
N ASP A 236 6.56 13.90 9.82
CA ASP A 236 7.46 13.60 8.69
C ASP A 236 8.89 13.32 9.17
N THR A 237 9.39 12.13 8.84
CA THR A 237 10.75 11.67 9.17
C THR A 237 11.70 11.74 7.99
N SER A 238 11.20 12.02 6.78
CA SER A 238 11.99 12.06 5.55
C SER A 238 13.13 13.09 5.61
N GLN A 239 12.95 14.14 6.40
CA GLN A 239 13.96 15.18 6.65
C GLN A 239 15.29 14.65 7.22
N TYR A 240 15.27 13.51 7.91
CA TYR A 240 16.48 12.91 8.50
C TYR A 240 17.23 11.99 7.52
N PHE A 241 16.67 11.73 6.34
CA PHE A 241 17.23 10.82 5.34
C PHE A 241 17.57 11.55 4.04
N PRO A 242 18.87 11.71 3.69
CA PRO A 242 19.24 12.37 2.45
C PRO A 242 18.75 11.56 1.24
N LYS A 243 18.10 12.23 0.28
CA LYS A 243 17.66 11.60 -0.97
C LYS A 243 18.87 11.21 -1.81
N THR A 244 19.18 9.91 -1.87
CA THR A 244 20.23 9.37 -2.74
C THR A 244 19.75 9.38 -4.19
N ARG A 245 19.82 10.53 -4.86
CA ARG A 245 19.85 10.57 -6.33
C ARG A 245 20.71 11.74 -6.80
N LYS A 246 21.99 11.48 -7.04
CA LYS A 246 22.74 12.26 -8.03
C LYS A 246 22.05 12.00 -9.37
N LYS A 247 21.45 13.03 -9.96
CA LYS A 247 21.19 13.03 -11.40
C LYS A 247 22.56 13.01 -12.06
N THR A 248 22.92 11.89 -12.67
CA THR A 248 23.96 11.91 -13.69
C THR A 248 23.38 12.71 -14.86
N GLU A 249 24.09 13.76 -15.24
CA GLU A 249 23.80 14.67 -16.36
C GLU A 249 23.68 13.93 -17.69
#